data_AF-A0A2U1RJF7-F1
#
_entry.id   AF-A0A2U1RJF7-F1
#
_cell.length_a   1.000
_cell.length_b   1.000
_cell.length_c   1.000
_cell.angle_alpha   90.00
_cell.angle_beta   90.00
_cell.angle_gamma   90.00
#
_symmetry.space_group_name_H-M   'P 1'
#
loop_
_entity.id
_entity.type
_entity.pdbx_description
1 polymer ?
#
loop_
_entity_poly.entity_id
_entity_poly.type
_entity_poly.pdbx_seq_one_letter_code
_entity_poly.pdbx_strand_id
1 'polypeptide(L)' 'MQAVRIETTIGENGEVRLTKLPFKAGEEVEVIVLPRGMRPTTADRFPLRGVAIDYERPTDPVAEEDLGSRKAR' A
#
# COMPACT_ATOMS: atom_id res chain seq x y z
N MET A 1 -15.07 0.73 -15.49
CA MET A 1 -15.77 1.05 -14.23
C MET A 1 -14.98 2.15 -13.53
N GLN A 2 -15.56 3.34 -13.33
CA GLN A 2 -14.94 4.40 -12.53
C GLN A 2 -15.47 4.28 -11.11
N ALA A 3 -14.61 3.88 -10.17
CA ALA A 3 -14.97 3.73 -8.77
C ALA A 3 -14.45 4.94 -7.98
N VAL A 4 -15.33 5.57 -7.21
CA VAL A 4 -14.96 6.66 -6.30
C VAL A 4 -14.75 6.06 -4.92
N ARG A 5 -13.53 6.13 -4.40
CA ARG A 5 -13.22 5.67 -3.04
C ARG A 5 -13.36 6.82 -2.05
N ILE A 6 -14.30 6.70 -1.12
CA ILE A 6 -14.46 7.63 -0.01
C ILE A 6 -14.07 6.93 1.28
N GLU A 7 -13.23 7.60 2.06
CA GLU A 7 -12.66 7.11 3.29
C GLU A 7 -13.31 7.83 4.47
N THR A 8 -14.19 7.16 5.21
CA THR A 8 -14.92 7.73 6.36
C THR A 8 -14.99 6.75 7.53
N THR A 9 -15.26 7.28 8.72
CA THR A 9 -15.51 6.53 9.95
C THR A 9 -17.01 6.40 10.19
N ILE A 10 -17.39 5.32 10.89
CA ILE A 10 -18.76 5.13 11.38
C ILE A 10 -18.99 6.11 12.53
N GLY A 11 -20.11 6.85 12.49
CA GLY A 11 -20.49 7.78 13.56
C GLY A 11 -21.05 7.06 14.80
N GLU A 12 -21.33 7.81 15.87
CA GLU A 12 -21.81 7.27 17.16
C GLU A 12 -23.07 6.40 17.04
N ASN A 13 -23.92 6.67 16.05
CA ASN A 13 -25.16 5.94 15.81
C ASN A 13 -25.01 4.73 14.87
N GLY A 14 -23.79 4.35 14.49
CA GLY A 14 -23.57 3.29 13.50
C GLY A 14 -23.81 3.73 12.05
N GLU A 15 -23.99 5.02 11.81
CA GLU A 15 -24.30 5.57 10.47
C GLU A 15 -23.05 6.04 9.72
N VAL A 16 -23.10 5.95 8.38
CA VAL A 16 -22.12 6.54 7.47
C VAL A 16 -22.84 7.51 6.53
N ARG A 17 -22.45 8.78 6.56
CA ARG A 17 -22.99 9.83 5.66
C ARG A 17 -22.02 10.10 4.51
N LEU A 18 -22.37 9.65 3.32
CA LEU A 18 -21.65 10.00 2.09
C LEU A 18 -22.20 11.33 1.54
N THR A 19 -21.33 12.33 1.39
CA THR A 19 -21.72 13.66 0.88
C THR A 19 -20.87 14.05 -0.33
N LYS A 20 -21.40 14.93 -1.18
CA LYS A 20 -20.70 15.48 -2.37
C LYS A 20 -20.22 14.39 -3.34
N LEU A 21 -21.03 13.35 -3.54
CA LEU A 21 -20.74 12.34 -4.55
C LEU A 21 -20.78 12.98 -5.95
N PRO A 22 -19.86 12.60 -6.87
CA PRO A 22 -19.83 13.13 -8.24
C PRO A 22 -20.87 12.46 -9.15
N PHE A 23 -22.04 12.13 -8.61
CA PHE A 23 -23.16 11.49 -9.33
C PHE A 23 -24.33 12.45 -9.40
N LYS A 24 -25.18 12.28 -10.42
CA LYS A 24 -26.37 13.11 -10.58
C LYS A 24 -27.53 12.56 -9.75
N ALA A 25 -28.53 13.41 -9.49
CA ALA A 25 -29.76 12.96 -8.87
C ALA A 25 -30.46 11.91 -9.74
N GLY A 26 -30.88 10.79 -9.13
CA GLY A 26 -31.54 9.67 -9.82
C GLY A 26 -30.58 8.65 -10.45
N GLU A 27 -29.27 8.83 -10.32
CA GLU A 27 -28.28 7.84 -10.77
C GLU A 27 -28.20 6.68 -9.75
N GLU A 28 -28.30 5.44 -10.24
CA GLU A 28 -28.14 4.26 -9.41
C GLU A 28 -26.67 4.05 -9.05
N VAL A 29 -26.41 3.82 -7.76
CA VAL A 29 -25.05 3.62 -7.23
C VAL A 29 -25.01 2.39 -6.34
N GLU A 30 -23.93 1.62 -6.45
CA GLU A 30 -23.64 0.50 -5.56
C GLU A 30 -22.69 0.96 -4.44
N VAL A 31 -23.03 0.63 -3.19
CA VAL A 31 -22.20 0.98 -2.03
C VAL A 31 -21.68 -0.30 -1.38
N ILE A 32 -20.35 -0.44 -1.34
CA ILE A 32 -19.68 -1.56 -0.69
C ILE A 32 -18.99 -1.04 0.58
N VAL A 33 -19.41 -1.54 1.74
CA VAL A 33 -18.80 -1.22 3.03
C VAL A 33 -17.84 -2.34 3.42
N LEU A 34 -16.56 -2.02 3.53
CA LEU A 34 -15.54 -2.96 3.98
C LEU A 34 -14.97 -2.47 5.32
N PRO A 35 -14.81 -3.36 6.33
CA PRO A 35 -14.04 -3.00 7.50
C PRO A 35 -12.64 -2.61 7.03
N ARG A 36 -12.12 -1.49 7.52
CA ARG A 36 -10.71 -1.19 7.30
C ARG A 36 -9.90 -2.25 8.03
N GLY A 37 -9.30 -3.16 7.27
CA GLY A 37 -8.20 -3.95 7.77
C GLY A 37 -7.20 -3.01 8.42
N MET A 38 -6.70 -3.39 9.60
CA MET A 38 -5.68 -2.66 10.33
C MET A 38 -4.58 -2.34 9.30
N ARG A 39 -4.43 -1.06 8.92
CA ARG A 39 -3.33 -0.69 8.04
C ARG A 39 -2.09 -1.17 8.78
N PRO A 40 -1.18 -1.95 8.16
CA PRO A 40 0.10 -2.26 8.77
C PRO A 40 0.63 -0.93 9.30
N THR A 41 0.85 -0.92 10.62
CA THR A 41 1.34 0.27 11.28
C THR A 41 2.63 0.66 10.57
N THR A 42 3.04 1.92 10.59
CA THR A 42 4.30 2.33 9.94
C THR A 42 5.50 1.48 10.37
N ALA A 43 5.42 0.79 11.52
CA ALA A 43 6.37 -0.24 11.96
C ALA A 43 6.44 -1.43 10.99
N ASP A 44 5.31 -1.99 10.55
CA ASP A 44 5.25 -3.11 9.60
C ASP A 44 5.70 -2.72 8.18
N ARG A 45 5.64 -1.42 7.84
CA ARG A 45 6.07 -0.93 6.51
C ARG A 45 7.59 -0.82 6.38
N PHE A 46 8.30 -0.74 7.49
CA PHE A 46 9.76 -0.58 7.51
C PHE A 46 10.37 -1.51 8.56
N PRO A 47 10.39 -2.83 8.31
CA PRO A 47 10.87 -3.82 9.28
C PRO A 47 12.34 -3.62 9.68
N LEU A 48 13.12 -2.95 8.82
CA LEU A 48 14.53 -2.65 9.06
C LEU A 48 14.78 -1.28 9.70
N ARG A 49 13.73 -0.50 10.01
CA ARG A 49 13.89 0.83 10.62
C ARG A 49 14.43 0.67 12.04
N GLY A 50 15.63 1.20 12.29
CA GLY A 50 16.30 1.13 13.60
C GLY A 50 17.13 -0.14 13.80
N VAL A 51 17.17 -1.03 12.81
CA VAL A 51 18.10 -2.16 12.80
C VAL A 51 19.43 -1.68 12.23
N ALA A 52 20.51 -1.80 13.01
CA ALA A 52 21.86 -1.60 12.50
C ALA A 52 22.20 -2.74 11.55
N ILE A 53 22.53 -2.42 10.30
CA ILE A 53 22.93 -3.38 9.27
C ILE A 53 24.43 -3.21 9.06
N ASP A 54 25.19 -4.23 9.43
CA ASP A 54 26.63 -4.29 9.17
C ASP A 54 26.87 -5.01 7.84
N TYR A 55 27.59 -4.34 6.95
CA TYR A 55 28.03 -4.93 5.69
C TYR A 55 29.47 -5.41 5.87
N GLU A 56 29.69 -6.72 5.72
CA GLU A 56 31.02 -7.33 5.90
C GLU A 56 32.03 -6.82 4.85
N ARG A 57 31.57 -6.60 3.61
CA ARG A 57 32.38 -6.15 2.47
C ARG A 57 31.52 -5.33 1.48
N PRO A 58 31.19 -4.06 1.79
CA PRO A 58 30.21 -3.29 1.01
C PRO A 58 30.70 -2.88 -0.38
N THR A 59 32.01 -2.83 -0.60
CA THR A 59 32.62 -2.32 -1.85
C THR A 59 33.42 -3.37 -2.59
N ASP A 60 33.48 -4.60 -2.09
CA ASP A 60 34.28 -5.64 -2.73
C ASP A 60 33.58 -6.11 -4.01
N PRO A 61 34.36 -6.39 -5.07
CA PRO A 61 33.78 -6.90 -6.31
C PRO A 61 33.05 -8.21 -6.02
N VAL A 62 31.86 -8.35 -6.61
CA VAL A 62 31.08 -9.59 -6.54
C VAL A 62 31.90 -10.70 -7.23
N ALA A 63 31.78 -11.95 -6.75
CA ALA A 63 32.51 -13.05 -7.34
C ALA A 63 32.16 -13.21 -8.83
N GLU A 64 33.12 -13.62 -9.66
CA GLU A 64 32.91 -13.76 -11.11
C GLU A 64 31.77 -14.74 -11.44
N GLU A 65 31.52 -15.71 -10.58
CA GLU A 65 30.42 -16.68 -10.66
C GLU A 65 29.02 -16.07 -10.41
N ASP A 66 28.94 -14.98 -9.65
CA ASP A 66 27.70 -14.24 -9.36
C ASP A 66 27.38 -13.20 -10.44
N LEU A 67 28.38 -12.85 -11.27
CA LEU A 67 28.17 -12.05 -12.47
C LEU A 67 27.44 -12.91 -13.51
N GLY A 68 26.10 -12.87 -13.47
CA GLY A 68 25.22 -13.51 -14.44
C GLY A 68 25.78 -13.36 -15.85
N SER A 69 26.18 -14.49 -16.44
CA SER A 69 27.00 -14.54 -17.65
C SER A 69 26.37 -13.77 -18.81
N ARG A 70 26.79 -12.54 -19.07
CA ARG A 70 26.66 -11.97 -20.42
C ARG A 70 27.85 -12.45 -21.23
N LYS A 71 27.68 -13.56 -21.93
CA LYS A 71 28.55 -13.88 -23.06
C LYS A 71 28.39 -12.76 -24.09
N ALA A 72 29.40 -11.90 -24.19
CA ALA A 72 29.57 -11.04 -25.35
C ALA A 72 29.73 -11.95 -26.58
N ARG A 73 28.97 -11.62 -27.63
CA ARG A 73 28.97 -12.31 -28.92
C ARG A 73 30.32 -12.24 -29.62
#